data_AF-A0A8C9QQK7-F1
#
_entry.id   AF-A0A8C9QQK7-F1
#
_cell.length_a   1.000
_cell.length_b   1.000
_cell.length_c   1.000
_cell.angle_alpha   90.00
_cell.angle_beta   90.00
_cell.angle_gamma   90.00
#
_symmetry.space_group_name_H-M   'P 1'
#
loop_
_entity.id
_entity.type
_entity.pdbx_description
1 polymer ?
#
loop_
_entity_poly.entity_id
_entity_poly.type
_entity_poly.pdbx_seq_one_letter_code
_entity_poly.pdbx_strand_id
1 'polypeptide(L)'
;MSSMWSEYTICGVKIKFPCKAYPSQLAMMNSIVRGLNGSQHCLLESPTGSGKSLALLCSALAWQQSLNEFHTQRPEPRNFTSFQ
;
A
#
# COMPACT_ATOMS: atom_id res chain seq x y z
N MET A 1 14.68 -17.43 -9.07
CA MET A 1 13.34 -17.36 -8.47
C MET A 1 12.64 -16.11 -8.97
N SER A 2 11.63 -16.25 -9.83
CA SER A 2 10.67 -15.17 -10.12
C SER A 2 9.86 -14.91 -8.85
N SER A 3 10.03 -13.74 -8.22
CA SER A 3 9.16 -13.36 -7.11
C SER A 3 7.74 -13.17 -7.64
N MET A 4 6.80 -13.98 -7.15
CA MET A 4 5.40 -13.90 -7.55
C MET A 4 4.73 -12.83 -6.69
N TRP A 5 4.78 -11.58 -7.15
CA TRP A 5 4.12 -10.47 -6.49
C TRP A 5 2.60 -10.67 -6.52
N SER A 6 1.96 -10.45 -5.37
CA SER A 6 0.50 -10.45 -5.22
C SER A 6 0.03 -9.02 -4.94
N GLU A 7 -1.08 -8.62 -5.55
CA GLU A 7 -1.67 -7.29 -5.34
C GLU A 7 -3.00 -7.41 -4.60
N TYR A 8 -3.19 -6.57 -3.58
CA TYR A 8 -4.38 -6.53 -2.74
C TYR A 8 -4.91 -5.11 -2.69
N THR A 9 -6.21 -4.92 -2.91
CA THR A 9 -6.86 -3.61 -2.73
C THR A 9 -7.57 -3.59 -1.38
N ILE A 10 -7.14 -2.71 -0.48
CA ILE A 10 -7.64 -2.60 0.89
C ILE A 10 -7.96 -1.13 1.18
N CYS A 11 -9.22 -0.82 1.53
CA CYS A 11 -9.68 0.54 1.81
C CYS A 11 -9.28 1.58 0.74
N GLY A 12 -9.31 1.17 -0.54
CA GLY A 12 -8.94 2.03 -1.68
C GLY A 12 -7.43 2.12 -1.96
N VAL A 13 -6.59 1.49 -1.15
CA VAL A 13 -5.13 1.44 -1.31
C VAL A 13 -4.71 0.13 -1.99
N LYS A 14 -3.90 0.23 -3.05
CA LYS A 14 -3.32 -0.92 -3.74
C LYS A 14 -1.99 -1.32 -3.08
N ILE A 15 -1.98 -2.48 -2.42
CA ILE A 15 -0.83 -3.01 -1.70
C ILE A 15 -0.17 -4.12 -2.53
N LYS A 16 1.09 -3.91 -2.90
CA LYS A 16 1.94 -4.92 -3.51
C LYS A 16 2.66 -5.73 -2.43
N PHE A 17 2.51 -7.04 -2.49
CA PHE A 17 3.11 -7.98 -1.53
C PHE A 17 4.00 -8.99 -2.27
N PRO A 18 5.19 -9.34 -1.75
CA PRO A 18 6.16 -10.16 -2.49
C PRO A 18 5.83 -11.66 -2.54
N CYS A 19 4.72 -12.08 -1.92
CA CYS A 19 4.21 -13.45 -1.94
C CYS A 19 2.68 -13.44 -1.74
N LYS A 20 2.04 -14.60 -1.72
CA LYS A 20 0.61 -14.70 -1.36
C LYS A 20 0.45 -14.45 0.14
N ALA A 21 -0.26 -13.38 0.50
CA ALA A 21 -0.50 -13.01 1.88
C ALA A 21 -1.41 -14.03 2.59
N TYR A 22 -1.09 -14.32 3.84
CA TYR A 22 -1.93 -15.13 4.73
C TYR A 22 -3.16 -14.34 5.19
N PRO A 23 -4.27 -15.01 5.57
CA PRO A 23 -5.46 -14.33 6.08
C PRO A 23 -5.19 -13.37 7.25
N SER A 24 -4.29 -13.75 8.17
CA SER A 24 -3.89 -12.90 9.29
C SER A 24 -3.10 -11.66 8.86
N GLN A 25 -2.30 -11.76 7.80
CA GLN A 25 -1.60 -10.62 7.21
C GLN A 25 -2.59 -9.67 6.55
N LEU A 26 -3.59 -10.20 5.81
CA LEU A 26 -4.64 -9.39 5.20
C LEU A 26 -5.47 -8.64 6.26
N ALA A 27 -5.83 -9.30 7.37
CA ALA A 27 -6.51 -8.66 8.49
C ALA A 27 -5.66 -7.54 9.11
N MET A 28 -4.36 -7.77 9.27
CA MET A 28 -3.42 -6.77 9.75
C MET A 28 -3.30 -5.58 8.79
N MET A 29 -3.11 -5.82 7.49
CA MET A 29 -3.07 -4.78 6.45
C MET A 29 -4.33 -3.91 6.47
N ASN A 30 -5.51 -4.54 6.60
CA ASN A 30 -6.78 -3.84 6.74
C ASN A 30 -6.80 -2.89 7.95
N SER A 31 -6.44 -3.39 9.13
CA SER A 31 -6.41 -2.56 10.33
C SER A 31 -5.39 -1.42 10.24
N ILE A 32 -4.22 -1.66 9.63
CA ILE A 32 -3.20 -0.63 9.39
C ILE A 32 -3.75 0.47 8.48
N VAL A 33 -4.27 0.12 7.30
CA VAL A 33 -4.76 1.11 6.34
C VAL A 33 -5.94 1.91 6.92
N ARG A 34 -6.84 1.26 7.66
CA ARG A 34 -7.94 1.95 8.36
C ARG A 34 -7.42 2.92 9.41
N GLY A 35 -6.44 2.50 10.22
CA GLY A 35 -5.81 3.37 11.23
C GLY A 35 -5.13 4.59 10.61
N LEU A 36 -4.38 4.37 9.52
CA LEU A 36 -3.71 5.45 8.78
C LEU A 36 -4.71 6.44 8.16
N ASN A 37 -5.75 5.95 7.48
CA ASN A 37 -6.82 6.80 6.94
C ASN A 37 -7.54 7.62 8.03
N GLY A 38 -7.70 7.04 9.22
CA GLY A 38 -8.32 7.71 10.36
C GLY A 38 -7.39 8.63 11.15
N SER A 39 -6.09 8.69 10.82
CA SER A 39 -5.05 9.31 11.68
C SER A 39 -5.08 8.80 13.12
N GLN A 40 -5.32 7.49 13.30
CA GLN A 40 -5.48 6.83 14.61
C GLN A 40 -4.26 5.98 14.97
N HIS A 41 -4.04 5.82 16.27
CA HIS A 41 -3.12 4.79 16.78
C HIS A 41 -3.82 3.43 16.79
N CYS A 42 -3.11 2.39 16.39
CA CYS A 42 -3.64 1.03 16.36
C CYS A 42 -2.72 0.08 17.13
N LEU A 43 -3.28 -0.70 18.04
CA LEU A 43 -2.59 -1.80 18.71
C LEU A 43 -2.97 -3.10 18.00
N LEU A 44 -2.01 -3.73 17.33
CA LEU A 44 -2.23 -4.90 16.50
C LEU A 44 -1.48 -6.10 17.04
N GLU A 45 -2.24 -7.09 17.48
CA GLU A 45 -1.68 -8.38 17.85
C GLU A 45 -1.70 -9.34 16.66
N SER A 46 -0.62 -10.09 16.50
CA SER A 46 -0.58 -11.21 15.57
C SER A 46 0.26 -12.33 16.16
N PRO A 47 -0.06 -13.59 15.81
CA PRO A 47 0.75 -14.74 16.19
C PRO A 47 2.19 -14.61 15.68
N THR A 48 3.15 -15.14 16.44
CA THR A 48 4.60 -15.08 16.11
C THR A 48 4.90 -15.83 14.82
N GLY A 49 5.83 -15.32 14.00
CA GLY A 49 6.22 -15.97 12.73
C GLY A 49 5.34 -15.65 11.50
N SER A 50 4.28 -14.84 11.62
CA SER A 50 3.35 -14.55 10.52
C SER A 50 3.78 -13.42 9.56
N GLY A 51 5.04 -12.97 9.58
CA GLY A 51 5.52 -11.91 8.67
C GLY A 51 4.92 -10.51 8.92
N LYS A 52 4.71 -10.15 10.19
CA LYS A 52 4.14 -8.85 10.63
C LYS A 52 4.84 -7.64 10.02
N SER A 53 6.18 -7.61 10.12
CA SER A 53 6.97 -6.47 9.64
C SER A 53 6.77 -6.24 8.16
N LEU A 54 6.62 -7.31 7.37
CA LEU A 54 6.39 -7.22 5.95
C LEU A 54 4.98 -6.66 5.64
N ALA A 55 3.95 -7.16 6.31
CA ALA A 55 2.59 -6.65 6.18
C ALA A 55 2.50 -5.16 6.58
N LEU A 56 3.18 -4.78 7.66
CA LEU A 56 3.26 -3.40 8.13
C LEU A 56 3.91 -2.47 7.10
N LEU A 57 5.12 -2.82 6.65
CA LEU A 57 5.89 -2.01 5.70
C LEU A 57 5.17 -1.87 4.36
N CYS A 58 4.67 -2.97 3.78
CA CYS A 58 3.95 -2.94 2.51
C CYS A 58 2.68 -2.08 2.60
N SER A 59 1.92 -2.18 3.71
CA SER A 59 0.70 -1.38 3.91
C SER A 59 1.01 0.11 4.04
N ALA A 60 2.01 0.46 4.86
CA ALA A 60 2.37 1.86 5.11
C ALA A 60 2.92 2.54 3.85
N LEU A 61 3.80 1.86 3.11
CA LEU A 61 4.35 2.38 1.86
C LEU A 61 3.28 2.54 0.78
N ALA A 62 2.41 1.54 0.62
CA ALA A 62 1.30 1.62 -0.33
C ALA A 62 0.33 2.75 0.02
N TRP A 63 0.02 2.93 1.30
CA TRP A 63 -0.81 4.03 1.75
C TRP A 63 -0.16 5.39 1.44
N GLN A 64 1.13 5.56 1.74
CA GLN A 64 1.85 6.78 1.42
C GLN A 64 1.89 7.06 -0.10
N GLN A 65 2.09 6.03 -0.92
CA GLN A 65 2.05 6.16 -2.38
C GLN A 65 0.67 6.59 -2.87
N SER A 66 -0.40 6.03 -2.31
CA SER A 66 -1.76 6.42 -2.68
C SER A 66 -2.02 7.91 -2.44
N LEU A 67 -1.50 8.48 -1.35
CA LEU A 67 -1.59 9.93 -1.08
C LEU A 67 -0.81 10.76 -2.12
N ASN A 68 0.36 10.28 -2.53
CA ASN A 68 1.18 10.96 -3.54
C ASN A 68 0.57 10.88 -4.94
N GLU A 69 -0.09 9.76 -5.29
CA GLU A 69 -0.83 9.62 -6.54
C GLU A 69 -2.01 10.61 -6.61
N PHE A 70 -2.69 10.88 -5.49
CA PHE A 70 -3.68 11.97 -5.43
C PHE A 70 -3.06 13.35 -5.70
N HIS A 71 -1.83 13.61 -5.26
CA HIS A 71 -1.11 14.85 -5.56
C HIS A 71 -0.43 14.87 -6.95
N THR A 72 -0.24 13.71 -7.58
CA THR A 72 0.40 13.55 -8.90
C THR A 72 -0.62 13.44 -10.03
N GLN A 73 -1.80 14.05 -9.88
CA GLN A 73 -2.57 14.53 -11.03
C GLN A 73 -2.04 15.91 -11.49
N ARG A 74 -0.71 16.10 -11.52
CA ARG A 74 -0.17 17.23 -12.30
C ARG A 74 -0.42 16.88 -13.76
N PRO A 75 -1.13 17.74 -14.52
CA PRO A 75 -1.35 17.50 -15.94
C PRO A 75 0.01 17.28 -16.60
N GLU A 76 0.10 16.25 -17.45
CA GLU A 76 1.24 16.04 -18.36
C GLU A 76 1.74 17.39 -18.88
N PRO A 77 3.06 17.67 -18.88
CA PRO A 77 3.54 18.87 -19.53
C PRO A 77 3.03 18.82 -20.96
N ARG A 78 2.13 19.77 -21.32
CA ARG A 78 1.65 19.93 -22.69
C ARG A 78 2.89 19.95 -23.57
N ASN A 79 3.05 18.91 -24.38
CA ASN A 79 4.08 18.84 -25.40
C ASN A 79 3.95 20.13 -26.22
N PHE A 80 4.88 21.07 -26.02
CA PHE A 80 5.09 22.18 -26.94
C PHE A 80 5.74 21.58 -28.19
N THR A 81 4.95 20.89 -29.00
CA THR A 81 5.31 20.61 -30.38
C THR A 81 5.29 21.93 -31.14
N SER A 82 6.48 22.32 -31.60
CA SER A 82 6.80 23.26 -32.68
C SER A 82 6.10 24.62 -32.72
N PHE A 83 6.85 25.69 -32.48
CA PHE A 83 6.81 26.91 -33.31
C PHE A 83 8.20 27.53 -33.36
N GLN A 84 9.08 26.95 -34.18
CA GLN A 84 9.86 27.58 -35.26
C GLN A 84 10.84 26.55 -35.84
#